data_AF-A0A2D8R8Z9-F1
#
_entry.id   AF-A0A2D8R8Z9-F1
#
_cell.length_a   1.000
_cell.length_b   1.000
_cell.length_c   1.000
_cell.angle_alpha   90.00
_cell.angle_beta   90.00
_cell.angle_gamma   90.00
#
_symmetry.space_group_name_H-M   'P 1'
#
loop_
_entity.id
_entity.type
_entity.pdbx_description
1 polymer ?
#
loop_
_entity_poly.entity_id
_entity_poly.type
_entity_poly.pdbx_seq_one_letter_code
_entity_poly.pdbx_strand_id
1 'polypeptide(L)'
;MKLTPDRLNPAVNSPAQQKVLTGFGIGSNIEPERHIHTALSALCREFPDLLISPIYRCKAVGFDGAPFLNLVVASRNTQPLSALQALVKRLEAASGRSGHETKYSGRTLDIDILFHGGLVCRTDQIQLPRKDVVKYPYVLKPLTDILPDWVHPERHCTAAELWQRLIDAAGSEQLLLEQHGVHPTDIRLDTPPRLV
;
A
#
# COMPACT_ATOMS: atom_id res chain seq x y z
N MET A 1 -36.96 -27.10 -48.67
CA MET A 1 -37.19 -27.19 -47.21
C MET A 1 -35.83 -27.32 -46.55
N LYS A 2 -35.36 -26.28 -45.84
CA LYS A 2 -35.24 -26.19 -44.36
C LYS A 2 -34.15 -27.15 -43.81
N LEU A 3 -33.19 -26.80 -42.96
CA LEU A 3 -32.84 -25.62 -42.17
C LEU A 3 -31.41 -25.86 -41.64
N THR A 4 -30.52 -24.87 -41.82
CA THR A 4 -29.45 -24.36 -40.93
C THR A 4 -28.34 -25.25 -40.33
N PRO A 5 -27.08 -24.73 -40.25
CA PRO A 5 -26.01 -25.30 -39.44
C PRO A 5 -26.28 -25.05 -37.95
N ASP A 6 -26.20 -26.11 -37.14
CA ASP A 6 -26.45 -26.02 -35.71
C ASP A 6 -25.25 -25.39 -34.98
N ARG A 7 -25.42 -24.12 -34.67
CA ARG A 7 -25.25 -23.48 -33.35
C ARG A 7 -23.96 -23.77 -32.59
N LEU A 8 -23.10 -22.75 -32.57
CA LEU A 8 -22.61 -22.08 -31.36
C LEU A 8 -22.67 -22.93 -30.09
N ASN A 9 -21.54 -23.54 -29.72
CA ASN A 9 -21.37 -24.03 -28.35
C ASN A 9 -21.25 -22.80 -27.42
N PRO A 10 -22.10 -22.68 -26.38
CA PRO A 10 -22.17 -21.51 -25.52
C PRO A 10 -21.08 -21.54 -24.45
N ALA A 11 -20.63 -20.34 -24.09
CA ALA A 11 -19.88 -20.01 -22.86
C ALA A 11 -18.59 -20.81 -22.61
N VAL A 12 -17.49 -20.32 -23.19
CA VAL A 12 -16.22 -20.34 -22.44
C VAL A 12 -16.49 -19.59 -21.13
N ASN A 13 -16.57 -20.33 -20.03
CA ASN A 13 -16.53 -19.75 -18.69
C ASN A 13 -15.18 -19.03 -18.55
N SER A 14 -15.18 -17.72 -18.84
CA SER A 14 -14.11 -16.83 -18.38
C SER A 14 -14.06 -16.94 -16.86
N PRO A 15 -12.93 -17.31 -16.23
CA PRO A 15 -12.86 -17.30 -14.78
C PRO A 15 -13.14 -15.88 -14.32
N ALA A 16 -14.18 -15.70 -13.50
CA ALA A 16 -14.39 -14.44 -12.80
C ALA A 16 -13.07 -14.07 -12.11
N GLN A 17 -12.55 -12.89 -12.42
CA GLN A 17 -11.24 -12.45 -11.97
C GLN A 17 -11.22 -12.47 -10.44
N GLN A 18 -10.49 -13.41 -9.84
CA GLN A 18 -10.52 -13.64 -8.40
C GLN A 18 -9.96 -12.41 -7.67
N LYS A 19 -10.72 -11.85 -6.72
CA LYS A 19 -10.21 -10.76 -5.87
C LYS A 19 -9.06 -11.25 -5.00
N VAL A 20 -7.92 -10.59 -5.05
CA VAL A 20 -6.77 -10.84 -4.18
C VAL A 20 -6.54 -9.65 -3.25
N LEU A 21 -6.00 -9.93 -2.05
CA LEU A 21 -5.66 -8.88 -1.09
C LEU A 21 -4.33 -8.22 -1.50
N THR A 22 -4.33 -6.91 -1.70
CA THR A 22 -3.12 -6.12 -1.94
C THR A 22 -2.92 -5.15 -0.78
N GLY A 23 -1.68 -5.00 -0.31
CA GLY A 23 -1.29 -3.98 0.66
C GLY A 23 -0.36 -2.93 0.05
N PHE A 24 -0.50 -1.68 0.46
CA PHE A 24 0.33 -0.56 0.04
C PHE A 24 0.86 0.18 1.26
N GLY A 25 2.14 0.48 1.29
CA GLY A 25 2.75 1.40 2.24
C GLY A 25 2.74 2.80 1.64
N ILE A 26 2.37 3.80 2.42
CA ILE A 26 2.35 5.20 2.02
C ILE A 26 3.25 5.98 2.97
N GLY A 27 4.13 6.82 2.42
CA GLY A 27 5.04 7.65 3.19
C GLY A 27 5.14 9.07 2.62
N SER A 28 5.27 10.07 3.49
CA SER A 28 5.53 11.45 3.09
C SER A 28 6.22 12.25 4.20
N ASN A 29 7.07 13.22 3.84
CA ASN A 29 7.61 14.19 4.79
C ASN A 29 7.64 15.65 4.28
N ILE A 30 7.20 15.91 3.05
CA ILE A 30 6.98 17.27 2.52
C ILE A 30 5.48 17.49 2.43
N GLU A 31 4.94 18.48 3.14
CA GLU A 31 3.49 18.70 3.29
C GLU A 31 2.72 17.38 3.52
N PRO A 32 3.14 16.55 4.50
CA PRO A 32 2.76 15.14 4.53
C PRO A 32 1.27 14.91 4.73
N GLU A 33 0.59 15.75 5.51
CA GLU A 33 -0.85 15.67 5.71
C GLU A 33 -1.61 15.89 4.39
N ARG A 34 -1.18 16.86 3.57
CA ARG A 34 -1.78 17.18 2.27
C ARG A 34 -1.60 16.05 1.26
N HIS A 35 -0.39 15.50 1.16
CA HIS A 35 -0.09 14.44 0.20
C HIS A 35 -0.71 13.10 0.60
N ILE A 36 -0.72 12.76 1.90
CA ILE A 36 -1.41 11.58 2.41
C ILE A 36 -2.93 11.71 2.17
N HIS A 37 -3.53 12.87 2.46
CA HIS A 37 -4.95 13.12 2.16
C HIS A 37 -5.27 12.86 0.69
N THR A 38 -4.47 13.43 -0.21
CA THR A 38 -4.67 13.29 -1.66
C THR A 38 -4.55 11.84 -2.11
N ALA A 39 -3.54 11.12 -1.60
CA ALA A 39 -3.32 9.71 -1.91
C ALA A 39 -4.49 8.84 -1.41
N LEU A 40 -4.91 9.01 -0.16
CA LEU A 40 -6.05 8.29 0.42
C LEU A 40 -7.34 8.57 -0.32
N SER A 41 -7.63 9.83 -0.66
CA SER A 41 -8.82 10.21 -1.43
C SER A 41 -8.87 9.50 -2.79
N ALA A 42 -7.73 9.38 -3.47
CA ALA A 42 -7.65 8.68 -4.74
C ALA A 42 -7.77 7.16 -4.58
N LEU A 43 -7.14 6.58 -3.55
CA LEU A 43 -7.20 5.15 -3.28
C LEU A 43 -8.58 4.69 -2.82
N CYS A 44 -9.29 5.46 -1.99
CA CYS A 44 -10.67 5.16 -1.58
C CYS A 44 -11.65 5.18 -2.77
N ARG A 45 -11.42 6.05 -3.76
CA ARG A 45 -12.19 6.06 -5.01
C ARG A 45 -11.95 4.81 -5.86
N GLU A 46 -10.71 4.34 -5.90
CA GLU A 46 -10.32 3.15 -6.65
C GLU A 46 -10.76 1.86 -5.94
N PHE A 47 -10.72 1.86 -4.60
CA PHE A 47 -10.92 0.71 -3.74
C PHE A 47 -11.95 1.04 -2.65
N PRO A 48 -13.25 0.75 -2.87
CA PRO A 48 -14.31 1.07 -1.91
C PRO A 48 -14.15 0.41 -0.53
N ASP A 49 -13.55 -0.78 -0.48
CA ASP A 49 -13.34 -1.56 0.74
C ASP A 49 -11.92 -1.37 1.33
N LEU A 50 -11.35 -0.17 1.20
CA LEU A 50 -9.98 0.11 1.63
C LEU A 50 -9.88 0.08 3.17
N LEU A 51 -9.07 -0.84 3.69
CA LEU A 51 -8.60 -0.80 5.07
C LEU A 51 -7.48 0.22 5.19
N ILE A 52 -7.51 1.06 6.22
CA ILE A 52 -6.53 2.13 6.44
C ILE A 52 -6.01 2.03 7.87
N SER A 53 -4.69 1.93 8.04
CA SER A 53 -4.06 1.89 9.36
C SER A 53 -4.03 3.25 10.03
N PRO A 54 -3.77 3.32 11.35
CA PRO A 54 -3.30 4.55 11.96
C PRO A 54 -2.08 5.12 11.22
N ILE A 55 -1.90 6.43 11.29
CA ILE A 55 -0.73 7.11 10.77
C ILE A 55 0.36 7.10 11.84
N TYR A 56 1.58 6.82 11.42
CA TYR A 56 2.75 6.75 12.28
C TYR A 56 3.79 7.76 11.86
N ARG A 57 4.31 8.50 12.84
CA ARG A 57 5.42 9.43 12.67
C ARG A 57 6.74 8.72 12.98
N CYS A 58 7.72 8.83 12.08
CA CYS A 58 9.08 8.35 12.32
C CYS A 58 10.11 9.41 11.87
N LYS A 59 11.29 9.41 12.51
CA LYS A 59 12.38 10.32 12.12
C LYS A 59 12.91 9.98 10.73
N ALA A 60 13.34 10.99 9.98
CA ALA A 60 14.08 10.78 8.74
C ALA A 60 15.36 9.97 9.03
N VAL A 61 15.63 8.95 8.21
CA VAL A 61 16.81 8.09 8.35
C VAL A 61 17.79 8.40 7.23
N GLY A 62 19.03 8.72 7.59
CA GLY A 62 20.12 8.93 6.62
C GLY A 62 20.24 10.35 6.06
N PHE A 63 19.42 11.30 6.52
CA PHE A 63 19.57 12.74 6.27
C PHE A 63 18.87 13.57 7.34
N ASP A 64 19.25 14.85 7.44
CA ASP A 64 18.53 15.84 8.26
C ASP A 64 17.32 16.36 7.49
N GLY A 65 16.12 16.14 8.02
CA GLY A 65 14.88 16.46 7.35
C GLY A 65 13.66 16.27 8.26
N ALA A 66 12.52 16.76 7.79
CA ALA A 66 11.26 16.62 8.52
C ALA A 66 10.92 15.14 8.76
N PRO A 67 10.30 14.80 9.90
CA PRO A 67 9.81 13.44 10.16
C PRO A 67 8.83 12.97 9.09
N PHE A 68 8.86 11.68 8.79
CA PHE A 68 7.91 11.05 7.88
C PHE A 68 6.63 10.68 8.61
N LEU A 69 5.50 10.86 7.93
CA LEU A 69 4.24 10.19 8.23
C LEU A 69 4.14 8.94 7.34
N ASN A 70 3.83 7.80 7.95
CA ASN A 70 3.72 6.49 7.30
C ASN A 70 2.41 5.80 7.69
N LEU A 71 1.80 5.10 6.74
CA LEU A 71 0.62 4.28 6.97
C LEU A 71 0.59 3.12 5.98
N VAL A 72 -0.23 2.13 6.28
CA VAL A 72 -0.51 1.01 5.38
C VAL A 72 -2.00 1.02 5.05
N VAL A 73 -2.30 0.77 3.78
CA VAL A 73 -3.67 0.53 3.32
C VAL A 73 -3.75 -0.82 2.61
N ALA A 74 -4.92 -1.46 2.64
CA ALA A 74 -5.12 -2.74 1.99
C ALA A 74 -6.53 -2.89 1.40
N SER A 75 -6.64 -3.57 0.26
CA SER A 75 -7.94 -3.84 -0.36
C SER A 75 -7.94 -5.16 -1.14
N ARG A 76 -9.11 -5.80 -1.19
CA ARG A 76 -9.38 -6.94 -2.09
C ARG A 76 -9.82 -6.43 -3.45
N ASN A 77 -9.00 -6.62 -4.47
CA ASN A 77 -9.21 -6.10 -5.82
C ASN A 77 -8.90 -7.17 -6.88
N THR A 78 -9.33 -6.93 -8.11
CA THR A 78 -9.09 -7.80 -9.27
C THR A 78 -7.99 -7.26 -10.20
N GLN A 79 -7.32 -6.17 -9.79
CA GLN A 79 -6.39 -5.47 -10.67
C GLN A 79 -5.09 -6.27 -10.81
N PRO A 80 -4.55 -6.40 -12.04
CA PRO A 80 -3.24 -6.97 -12.23
C PRO A 80 -2.16 -6.07 -11.62
N LEU A 81 -1.05 -6.67 -11.20
CA LEU A 81 0.07 -5.96 -10.58
C LEU A 81 0.57 -4.78 -11.44
N SER A 82 0.57 -4.90 -12.77
CA SER A 82 0.97 -3.83 -13.68
C SER A 82 0.05 -2.61 -13.63
N ALA A 83 -1.27 -2.81 -13.47
CA ALA A 83 -2.22 -1.72 -13.30
C ALA A 83 -2.02 -1.01 -11.96
N LEU A 84 -1.73 -1.78 -10.91
CA LEU A 84 -1.41 -1.24 -9.59
C LEU A 84 -0.11 -0.41 -9.61
N GLN A 85 0.93 -0.89 -10.29
CA GLN A 85 2.17 -0.13 -10.48
C GLN A 85 1.94 1.17 -11.27
N ALA A 86 1.07 1.13 -12.29
CA ALA A 86 0.71 2.32 -13.05
C ALA A 86 -0.08 3.32 -12.19
N LEU A 87 -1.03 2.85 -11.38
CA LEU A 87 -1.77 3.68 -10.42
C LEU A 87 -0.82 4.40 -9.46
N VAL A 88 0.07 3.65 -8.80
CA VAL A 88 1.09 4.19 -7.89
C VAL A 88 1.89 5.30 -8.54
N LYS A 89 2.47 5.04 -9.73
CA LYS A 89 3.26 6.03 -10.46
C LYS A 89 2.48 7.31 -10.77
N ARG A 90 1.19 7.19 -11.12
CA ARG A 90 0.34 8.37 -11.37
C ARG A 90 0.10 9.19 -10.10
N LEU A 91 -0.13 8.55 -8.96
CA LEU A 91 -0.37 9.25 -7.69
C LEU A 91 0.87 10.00 -7.21
N GLU A 92 2.04 9.38 -7.33
CA GLU A 92 3.32 10.00 -6.99
C GLU A 92 3.62 11.19 -7.91
N ALA A 93 3.45 11.01 -9.23
CA ALA A 93 3.64 12.09 -10.19
C ALA A 93 2.69 13.28 -9.94
N ALA A 94 1.42 13.00 -9.62
CA ALA A 94 0.43 14.03 -9.28
C ALA A 94 0.78 14.78 -7.99
N SER A 95 1.57 14.17 -7.11
CA SER A 95 2.09 14.79 -5.89
C SER A 95 3.42 15.53 -6.11
N GLY A 96 3.82 15.75 -7.36
CA GLY A 96 5.04 16.49 -7.71
C GLY A 96 6.32 15.66 -7.67
N ARG A 97 6.25 14.33 -7.53
CA ARG A 97 7.44 13.48 -7.59
C ARG A 97 7.99 13.46 -9.03
N SER A 98 9.17 14.02 -9.22
CA SER A 98 9.81 14.16 -10.53
C SER A 98 10.62 12.92 -10.96
N GLY A 99 10.82 11.94 -10.07
CA GLY A 99 11.60 10.73 -10.34
C GLY A 99 13.13 10.93 -10.36
N HIS A 100 13.61 12.18 -10.27
CA HIS A 100 15.03 12.55 -10.23
C HIS A 100 15.58 12.78 -8.82
N GLU A 101 14.76 12.55 -7.81
CA GLU A 101 15.11 12.80 -6.42
C GLU A 101 16.17 11.79 -5.93
N THR A 102 17.13 12.26 -5.12
CA THR A 102 18.18 11.39 -4.56
C THR A 102 17.62 10.44 -3.49
N LYS A 103 18.39 9.40 -3.14
CA LYS A 103 17.96 8.37 -2.17
C LYS A 103 17.65 8.95 -0.78
N TYR A 104 18.28 10.06 -0.40
CA TYR A 104 18.14 10.72 0.89
C TYR A 104 17.64 12.16 0.71
N SER A 105 16.42 12.29 0.18
CA SER A 105 15.74 13.58 0.04
C SER A 105 14.38 13.51 0.72
N GLY A 106 13.80 14.68 0.98
CA GLY A 106 12.37 14.75 1.25
C GLY A 106 11.56 14.13 0.11
N ARG A 107 10.36 13.65 0.44
CA ARG A 107 9.38 13.03 -0.44
C ARG A 107 8.05 13.71 -0.22
N THR A 108 7.46 14.20 -1.32
CA THR A 108 6.06 14.62 -1.32
C THR A 108 5.14 13.42 -1.12
N LEU A 109 5.37 12.32 -1.85
CA LEU A 109 4.62 11.07 -1.69
C LEU A 109 5.45 9.88 -2.19
N ASP A 110 5.46 8.80 -1.41
CA ASP A 110 6.04 7.51 -1.78
C ASP A 110 5.00 6.43 -1.49
N ILE A 111 4.64 5.62 -2.50
CA ILE A 111 3.70 4.51 -2.36
C ILE A 111 4.36 3.22 -2.83
N ASP A 112 4.47 2.27 -1.91
CA ASP A 112 5.06 0.96 -2.17
C ASP A 112 4.00 -0.14 -2.13
N ILE A 113 3.91 -0.95 -3.20
CA ILE A 113 3.12 -2.19 -3.17
C ILE A 113 3.85 -3.19 -2.27
N LEU A 114 3.28 -3.52 -1.11
CA LEU A 114 3.92 -4.36 -0.09
C LEU A 114 3.76 -5.85 -0.40
N PHE A 115 2.56 -6.26 -0.82
CA PHE A 115 2.22 -7.64 -1.20
C PHE A 115 0.99 -7.64 -2.12
N HIS A 116 0.82 -8.71 -2.89
CA HIS A 116 -0.32 -8.88 -3.80
C HIS A 116 -0.75 -10.35 -3.85
N GLY A 117 -1.84 -10.70 -3.16
CA GLY A 117 -2.23 -12.08 -2.92
C GLY A 117 -1.10 -12.89 -2.27
N GLY A 118 -0.91 -14.12 -2.71
CA GLY A 118 0.23 -14.97 -2.33
C GLY A 118 1.45 -14.83 -3.26
N LEU A 119 1.53 -13.79 -4.08
CA LEU A 119 2.60 -13.64 -5.07
C LEU A 119 3.96 -13.49 -4.39
N VAL A 120 4.89 -14.39 -4.74
CA VAL A 120 6.30 -14.30 -4.40
C VAL A 120 7.07 -14.10 -5.70
N CYS A 121 7.71 -12.94 -5.87
CA CYS A 121 8.50 -12.65 -7.04
C CYS A 121 9.69 -11.74 -6.71
N ARG A 122 10.76 -11.89 -7.49
CA ARG A 122 11.95 -11.04 -7.43
C ARG A 122 12.36 -10.75 -8.87
N THR A 123 12.09 -9.55 -9.33
CA THR A 123 12.51 -9.04 -10.65
C THR A 123 13.29 -7.74 -10.45
N ASP A 124 13.93 -7.26 -11.51
CA ASP A 124 14.61 -5.95 -11.49
C ASP A 124 13.63 -4.79 -11.25
N GLN A 125 12.34 -5.00 -11.50
CA GLN A 125 11.30 -3.98 -11.39
C GLN A 125 10.54 -4.04 -10.06
N ILE A 126 10.40 -5.23 -9.46
CA ILE A 126 9.64 -5.40 -8.21
C ILE A 126 10.05 -6.66 -7.45
N GLN A 127 10.05 -6.55 -6.13
CA GLN A 127 10.16 -7.68 -5.21
C GLN A 127 8.90 -7.73 -4.34
N LEU A 128 8.17 -8.85 -4.37
CA LEU A 128 7.01 -9.12 -3.52
C LEU A 128 7.15 -10.45 -2.76
N PRO A 129 6.72 -10.51 -1.48
CA PRO A 129 6.45 -9.35 -0.63
C PRO A 129 7.67 -8.45 -0.49
N ARG A 130 7.47 -7.15 -0.27
CA ARG A 130 8.60 -6.23 -0.11
C ARG A 130 9.37 -6.59 1.14
N LYS A 131 10.69 -6.61 1.02
CA LYS A 131 11.63 -6.81 2.14
C LYS A 131 11.38 -5.84 3.32
N ASP A 132 10.85 -4.67 3.00
CA ASP A 132 10.57 -3.58 3.94
C ASP A 132 9.52 -3.99 4.98
N VAL A 133 8.58 -4.88 4.62
CA VAL A 133 7.52 -5.40 5.50
C VAL A 133 8.06 -6.04 6.76
N VAL A 134 9.18 -6.77 6.68
CA VAL A 134 9.78 -7.47 7.83
C VAL A 134 10.96 -6.72 8.43
N LYS A 135 11.35 -5.59 7.83
CA LYS A 135 12.54 -4.84 8.20
C LYS A 135 12.20 -3.57 8.97
N TYR A 136 11.16 -2.86 8.55
CA TYR A 136 10.91 -1.52 9.04
C TYR A 136 9.67 -1.47 9.93
N PRO A 137 9.82 -0.97 11.17
CA PRO A 137 8.70 -0.84 12.10
C PRO A 137 7.56 0.00 11.52
N TYR A 138 7.88 1.10 10.83
CA TYR A 138 6.92 2.03 10.22
C TYR A 138 6.15 1.45 9.03
N VAL A 139 6.46 0.22 8.63
CA VAL A 139 5.67 -0.58 7.68
C VAL A 139 4.93 -1.69 8.44
N LEU A 140 5.66 -2.47 9.25
CA LEU A 140 5.12 -3.67 9.88
C LEU A 140 4.05 -3.36 10.93
N LYS A 141 4.24 -2.32 11.76
CA LYS A 141 3.28 -1.95 12.79
C LYS A 141 1.94 -1.51 12.18
N PRO A 142 1.89 -0.53 11.25
CA PRO A 142 0.63 -0.17 10.61
C PRO A 142 -0.02 -1.33 9.84
N LEU A 143 0.75 -2.23 9.21
CA LEU A 143 0.21 -3.45 8.62
C LEU A 143 -0.47 -4.35 9.66
N THR A 144 0.21 -4.58 10.79
CA THR A 144 -0.27 -5.44 11.88
C THR A 144 -1.56 -4.90 12.50
N ASP A 145 -1.73 -3.58 12.57
CA ASP A 145 -2.93 -2.96 13.13
C ASP A 145 -4.20 -3.23 12.33
N ILE A 146 -4.09 -3.41 11.00
CA ILE A 146 -5.24 -3.64 10.13
C ILE A 146 -5.38 -5.09 9.66
N LEU A 147 -4.29 -5.85 9.70
CA LEU A 147 -4.21 -7.21 9.18
C LEU A 147 -3.31 -8.09 10.08
N PRO A 148 -3.64 -8.27 11.36
CA PRO A 148 -2.80 -9.02 12.30
C PRO A 148 -2.61 -10.48 11.86
N ASP A 149 -3.63 -11.07 11.22
CA ASP A 149 -3.64 -12.47 10.75
C ASP A 149 -3.12 -12.64 9.32
N TRP A 150 -2.64 -11.57 8.67
CA TRP A 150 -2.03 -11.72 7.34
C TRP A 150 -0.77 -12.58 7.43
N VAL A 151 -0.74 -13.67 6.69
CA VAL A 151 0.39 -14.60 6.66
C VAL A 151 1.37 -14.19 5.57
N HIS A 152 2.61 -13.90 5.96
CA HIS A 152 3.67 -13.60 5.01
C HIS A 152 4.04 -14.85 4.19
N PRO A 153 3.92 -14.84 2.85
CA PRO A 153 3.99 -16.06 2.03
C PRO A 153 5.34 -16.78 2.07
N GLU A 154 6.45 -16.06 2.28
CA GLU A 154 7.78 -16.69 2.42
C GLU A 154 8.19 -17.04 3.86
N ARG A 155 7.57 -16.41 4.87
CA ARG A 155 7.97 -16.59 6.28
C ARG A 155 7.04 -17.53 7.03
N HIS A 156 5.83 -17.74 6.51
CA HIS A 156 4.78 -18.55 7.13
C HIS A 156 4.47 -18.12 8.57
N CYS A 157 4.52 -16.80 8.81
CA CYS A 157 4.17 -16.19 10.08
C CYS A 157 3.17 -15.06 9.84
N THR A 158 2.31 -14.82 10.83
CA THR A 158 1.35 -13.72 10.78
C THR A 158 2.05 -12.37 10.95
N ALA A 159 1.39 -11.27 10.54
CA ALA A 159 1.91 -9.92 10.78
C ALA A 159 2.14 -9.67 12.28
N ALA A 160 1.23 -10.14 13.13
CA ALA A 160 1.37 -10.06 14.59
C ALA A 160 2.60 -10.80 15.12
N GLU A 161 2.87 -12.02 14.64
CA GLU A 161 4.07 -12.78 15.02
C GLU A 161 5.35 -12.10 14.53
N LEU A 162 5.35 -11.58 13.30
CA LEU A 162 6.50 -10.83 12.76
C LEU A 162 6.76 -9.56 13.57
N TRP A 163 5.70 -8.86 13.99
CA TRP A 163 5.82 -7.68 14.83
C TRP A 163 6.41 -8.02 16.21
N GLN A 164 5.94 -9.10 16.85
CA GLN A 164 6.50 -9.54 18.12
C GLN A 164 7.99 -9.86 18.00
N ARG A 165 8.40 -10.59 16.95
CA ARG A 165 9.82 -10.89 16.69
C ARG A 165 10.66 -9.65 16.49
N LEU A 166 10.11 -8.62 15.86
CA LEU A 166 10.81 -7.34 15.66
C LEU A 166 11.03 -6.62 17.00
N ILE A 167 10.01 -6.61 17.87
CA ILE A 167 10.13 -6.08 19.24
C ILE A 167 11.18 -6.85 20.02
N ASP A 168 11.16 -8.18 19.98
CA ASP A 168 12.10 -9.02 20.73
C ASP A 168 13.56 -8.81 20.28
N ALA A 169 13.77 -8.53 18.98
CA ALA A 169 15.11 -8.33 18.43
C ALA A 169 15.68 -6.92 18.67
N ALA A 170 14.84 -5.88 18.67
CA ALA A 170 15.29 -4.48 18.76
C ALA A 170 15.08 -3.85 20.16
N GLY A 171 14.22 -4.44 20.99
CA GLY A 171 13.67 -3.78 22.18
C GLY A 171 12.61 -2.73 21.81
N SER A 172 11.48 -2.73 22.52
CA SER A 172 10.30 -1.89 22.22
C SER A 172 10.60 -0.39 22.17
N GLU A 173 11.57 0.10 22.96
CA GLU A 173 11.91 1.52 23.07
C GLU A 173 12.71 2.06 21.87
N GLN A 174 13.33 1.20 21.06
CA GLN A 174 14.13 1.61 19.90
C GLN A 174 13.31 1.81 18.63
N LEU A 175 12.04 1.38 18.66
CA LEU A 175 11.10 1.55 17.57
C LEU A 175 10.55 2.98 17.67
N LEU A 176 11.31 3.97 17.17
CA LEU A 176 10.97 5.40 17.16
C LEU A 176 9.72 5.68 16.29
N LEU A 177 8.57 5.22 16.79
CA LEU A 177 7.26 5.24 16.16
C LEU A 177 6.28 5.87 17.12
N GLU A 178 5.82 7.05 16.76
CA GLU A 178 4.74 7.72 17.47
C GLU A 178 3.49 7.60 16.63
N GLN A 179 2.38 7.14 17.21
CA GLN A 179 1.09 7.26 16.54
C GLN A 179 0.80 8.75 16.37
N HIS A 180 0.58 9.16 15.13
CA HIS A 180 0.19 10.53 14.82
C HIS A 180 -1.29 10.67 15.16
N GLY A 181 -1.62 11.52 16.13
CA GLY A 181 -2.95 11.64 16.75
C GLY A 181 -4.09 12.14 15.84
N VAL A 182 -3.90 12.15 14.52
CA VAL A 182 -4.94 12.39 13.53
C VAL A 182 -5.40 11.03 13.00
N HIS A 183 -6.66 10.65 13.27
CA HIS A 183 -7.19 9.43 12.70
C HIS A 183 -7.39 9.64 11.18
N PRO A 184 -7.13 8.64 10.31
CA PRO A 184 -7.31 8.79 8.87
C PRO A 184 -8.72 9.21 8.44
N THR A 185 -9.73 9.02 9.28
CA THR A 185 -11.12 9.46 9.06
C THR A 185 -11.37 10.93 9.45
N ASP A 186 -10.50 11.52 10.27
CA ASP A 186 -10.56 12.94 10.66
C ASP A 186 -9.93 13.83 9.57
N ILE A 187 -9.11 13.22 8.72
CA ILE A 187 -8.76 13.74 7.40
C ILE A 187 -10.06 13.71 6.58
N ARG A 188 -10.84 14.80 6.61
CA ARG A 188 -12.04 14.94 5.78
C ARG A 188 -11.69 14.63 4.33
N LEU A 189 -12.01 13.42 3.87
CA LEU A 189 -11.89 13.04 2.46
C LEU A 189 -13.00 13.78 1.71
N ASP A 190 -12.82 15.08 1.52
CA ASP A 190 -13.76 15.89 0.76
C ASP A 190 -13.89 15.25 -0.62
N THR A 191 -15.13 15.02 -1.03
CA THR A 191 -15.43 14.61 -2.40
C THR A 191 -14.83 15.68 -3.31
N PRO A 192 -13.89 15.35 -4.22
CA PRO A 192 -13.31 16.37 -5.08
C PRO A 192 -14.40 17.00 -5.94
N PRO A 193 -14.30 18.28 -6.32
CA PRO A 193 -15.22 18.88 -7.27
C PRO A 193 -15.25 17.99 -8.52
N ARG A 194 -16.45 17.69 -9.02
CA ARG A 194 -16.59 17.03 -10.32
C ARG A 194 -15.83 17.89 -11.32
N LEU A 195 -14.78 17.32 -11.92
CA LEU A 195 -14.14 17.94 -13.08
C LEU A 195 -15.23 18.03 -14.16
N VAL A 196 -15.67 19.26 -14.42
CA VAL A 196 -16.56 19.65 -15.52
C VAL A 196 -15.82 19.58 -16.84
#